data_AF-A0A6L8GII1-F1
#
_entry.id   AF-A0A6L8GII1-F1
#
_cell.length_a   1.000
_cell.length_b   1.000
_cell.length_c   1.000
_cell.angle_alpha   90.00
_cell.angle_beta   90.00
_cell.angle_gamma   90.00
#
_symmetry.space_group_name_H-M   'P 1'
#
loop_
_entity.id
_entity.type
_entity.pdbx_description
1 polymer ?
#
loop_
_entity_poly.entity_id
_entity_poly.type
_entity_poly.pdbx_seq_one_letter_code
_entity_poly.pdbx_strand_id
1 'polypeptide(L)' 'MPEVGEVCDKVRSKNAGPFWLTIDIFCGSDNAFARLSGGLSTKRVAEALGTDPNAIRRFDIKDLNVIKISLPRPVVQ' A
#
# COMPACT_ATOMS: atom_id res chain seq x y z
N MET A 1 -8.52 -15.62 -3.94
CA MET A 1 -8.40 -14.67 -2.80
C MET A 1 -9.07 -13.38 -3.25
N PRO A 2 -9.77 -12.65 -2.37
CA PRO A 2 -10.37 -11.37 -2.75
C PRO A 2 -9.28 -10.36 -3.14
N GLU A 3 -9.64 -9.44 -4.03
CA GLU A 3 -8.81 -8.30 -4.39
C GLU A 3 -8.81 -7.25 -3.28
N VAL A 4 -7.77 -6.41 -3.23
CA VAL A 4 -7.68 -5.32 -2.23
C VAL A 4 -8.88 -4.37 -2.36
N GLY A 5 -9.28 -4.05 -3.60
CA GLY A 5 -10.40 -3.17 -3.90
C GLY A 5 -11.78 -3.68 -3.46
N GLU A 6 -11.92 -4.98 -3.20
CA GLU A 6 -13.16 -5.56 -2.68
C GLU A 6 -13.28 -5.43 -1.15
N VAL A 7 -12.17 -5.13 -0.46
CA VAL A 7 -12.11 -5.06 1.00
C VAL A 7 -11.94 -3.62 1.50
N CYS A 8 -11.26 -2.76 0.74
CA CYS A 8 -11.06 -1.35 1.08
C CYS A 8 -12.07 -0.44 0.38
N ASP A 9 -12.29 0.75 0.93
CA ASP A 9 -13.13 1.78 0.28
C ASP A 9 -12.46 2.38 -0.95
N LYS A 10 -11.13 2.55 -0.89
CA LYS A 10 -10.38 3.25 -1.95
C LYS A 10 -8.91 2.89 -1.94
N VAL A 11 -8.37 2.68 -3.14
CA VAL A 11 -6.92 2.69 -3.38
C VAL A 11 -6.57 3.92 -4.19
N ARG A 12 -5.55 4.66 -3.76
CA ARG A 12 -5.06 5.86 -4.47
C ARG A 12 -3.55 5.83 -4.57
N SER A 13 -3.02 6.13 -5.76
CA SER A 13 -1.62 6.46 -5.94
C SER A 13 -1.38 7.97 -5.97
N LYS A 14 -0.18 8.39 -5.56
CA LYS A 14 0.31 9.77 -5.67
C LYS A 14 1.83 9.79 -5.77
N ASN A 15 2.37 10.77 -6.49
CA ASN A 15 3.81 11.04 -6.46
C ASN A 15 4.20 11.64 -5.09
N ALA A 16 5.35 11.22 -4.57
CA ALA A 16 5.94 11.71 -3.34
C ALA A 16 7.34 12.25 -3.66
N GLY A 17 7.36 13.44 -4.27
CA GLY A 17 8.57 13.99 -4.86
C GLY A 17 8.99 13.25 -6.15
N PRO A 18 10.21 13.50 -6.64
CA PRO A 18 10.66 12.99 -7.94
C PRO A 18 11.03 11.50 -7.93
N PHE A 19 11.29 10.92 -6.75
CA PHE A 19 11.85 9.55 -6.63
C PHE A 19 10.89 8.50 -6.08
N TRP A 20 9.78 8.91 -5.47
CA TRP A 20 8.87 7.98 -4.79
C TRP A 20 7.47 8.02 -5.37
N LEU A 21 6.89 6.82 -5.53
CA LEU A 21 5.46 6.61 -5.70
C LEU A 21 4.90 6.18 -4.34
N THR A 22 3.72 6.68 -3.97
CA THR A 22 3.01 6.23 -2.77
C THR A 22 1.62 5.73 -3.16
N ILE A 23 1.22 4.61 -2.59
CA ILE A 23 -0.11 4.02 -2.67
C ILE A 23 -0.70 4.08 -1.25
N ASP A 24 -1.82 4.79 -1.12
CA ASP A 24 -2.64 4.83 0.09
C ASP A 24 -3.85 3.90 -0.12
N ILE A 25 -4.06 2.95 0.79
CA ILE A 25 -5.22 2.05 0.85
C ILE A 25 -6.09 2.52 2.01
N PHE A 26 -7.25 3.11 1.72
CA PHE A 26 -8.23 3.57 2.69
C PHE A 26 -9.20 2.43 3.00
N CYS A 27 -9.09 1.83 4.17
CA CYS A 27 -9.79 0.61 4.53
C CYS A 27 -11.25 0.82 4.95
N GLY A 28 -11.64 2.04 5.36
CA GLY A 28 -13.03 2.37 5.71
C GLY A 28 -13.52 1.87 7.07
N SER A 29 -12.92 0.82 7.61
CA SER A 29 -13.26 0.27 8.92
C SER A 29 -12.07 -0.45 9.57
N ASP A 30 -12.13 -0.61 10.90
CA ASP A 30 -11.13 -1.34 11.69
C ASP A 30 -11.01 -2.81 11.26
N ASN A 31 -12.12 -3.44 10.89
CA ASN A 31 -12.13 -4.83 10.43
C ASN A 31 -11.41 -4.97 9.09
N ALA A 32 -11.76 -4.13 8.11
CA ALA A 32 -11.08 -4.11 6.82
C ALA A 32 -9.60 -3.78 6.97
N PHE A 33 -9.26 -2.83 7.84
CA PHE A 33 -7.88 -2.48 8.16
C PHE A 33 -7.11 -3.68 8.75
N ALA A 34 -7.64 -4.34 9.77
CA ALA A 34 -7.00 -5.50 10.38
C ALA A 34 -6.80 -6.65 9.37
N ARG A 35 -7.83 -6.91 8.54
CA ARG A 35 -7.79 -7.93 7.49
C ARG A 35 -6.72 -7.64 6.44
N LEU A 36 -6.64 -6.40 5.96
CA LEU A 36 -5.67 -6.01 4.94
C LEU A 36 -4.26 -5.89 5.51
N SER A 37 -4.10 -5.33 6.71
CA SER A 37 -2.81 -5.20 7.39
C SER A 37 -2.17 -6.58 7.64
N GLY A 38 -2.95 -7.55 8.12
CA GLY A 38 -2.47 -8.92 8.31
C GLY A 38 -2.33 -9.74 7.02
N GLY A 39 -3.17 -9.47 6.01
CA GLY A 39 -3.24 -10.28 4.78
C GLY A 39 -2.32 -9.82 3.65
N LEU A 40 -2.04 -8.52 3.54
CA LEU A 40 -1.07 -7.97 2.60
C LEU A 40 0.28 -7.98 3.30
N SER A 41 1.22 -8.81 2.88
CA SER A 41 2.61 -8.70 3.35
C SER A 41 3.42 -7.77 2.44
N THR A 42 4.46 -7.14 2.98
CA THR A 42 5.35 -6.27 2.19
C THR A 42 5.96 -7.04 1.00
N LYS A 43 6.28 -8.32 1.18
CA LYS A 43 6.78 -9.20 0.11
C LYS A 43 5.79 -9.31 -1.06
N ARG A 44 4.51 -9.58 -0.77
CA ARG A 44 3.47 -9.71 -1.81
C ARG A 44 3.23 -8.41 -2.55
N VAL A 45 3.28 -7.28 -1.83
CA VAL A 45 3.20 -5.95 -2.43
C VAL A 45 4.39 -5.72 -3.37
N ALA A 46 5.61 -6.07 -2.94
CA ALA A 46 6.82 -5.92 -3.74
C ALA A 46 6.77 -6.75 -5.03
N GLU A 47 6.34 -8.01 -4.93
CA GLU A 47 6.13 -8.90 -6.08
C GLU A 47 5.10 -8.31 -7.05
N ALA A 48 3.96 -7.82 -6.54
CA ALA A 48 2.91 -7.23 -7.37
C ALA A 48 3.34 -5.93 -8.06
N LEU A 49 4.26 -5.17 -7.46
CA LEU A 49 4.76 -3.89 -7.99
C LEU A 49 6.11 -4.02 -8.73
N GLY A 50 6.68 -5.23 -8.81
CA GLY A 50 7.97 -5.47 -9.48
C GLY A 50 9.14 -4.72 -8.83
N THR A 51 9.17 -4.62 -7.49
CA THR A 51 10.23 -3.92 -6.75
C THR A 51 10.88 -4.82 -5.70
N ASP A 52 12.05 -4.43 -5.19
CA ASP A 52 12.69 -5.11 -4.07
C ASP A 52 11.86 -4.87 -2.79
N PRO A 53 11.46 -5.89 -2.01
CA PRO A 53 10.76 -5.70 -0.75
C PRO A 53 11.50 -4.80 0.25
N ASN A 54 12.83 -4.74 0.20
CA ASN A 54 13.64 -3.85 1.04
C ASN A 54 13.55 -2.38 0.62
N ALA A 55 13.11 -2.11 -0.61
CA ALA A 55 12.89 -0.76 -1.10
C ALA A 55 11.50 -0.22 -0.71
N ILE A 56 10.59 -1.07 -0.23
CA ILE A 56 9.26 -0.66 0.22
C ILE A 56 9.33 -0.04 1.61
N ARG A 57 8.73 1.13 1.75
CA ARG A 57 8.38 1.73 3.04
C ARG A 57 6.88 1.53 3.26
N ARG A 58 6.54 0.76 4.29
CA ARG A 58 5.14 0.50 4.66
C ARG A 58 4.82 1.12 6.01
N PHE A 59 3.64 1.73 6.10
CA PHE A 59 3.10 2.29 7.32
C PHE A 59 1.65 1.88 7.48
N ASP A 60 1.34 1.20 8.58
CA ASP A 60 -0.01 0.80 8.93
C ASP A 60 -0.53 1.81 9.96
N ILE A 61 -1.36 2.75 9.50
CA ILE A 61 -1.82 3.90 10.29
C ILE A 61 -3.24 3.59 10.80
N LYS A 62 -3.29 2.87 11.93
CA LYS A 62 -4.54 2.37 12.52
C LYS A 62 -5.56 3.46 12.79
N ASP A 63 -5.15 4.59 13.36
CA ASP A 63 -6.05 5.69 13.72
C ASP A 63 -6.80 6.30 12.52
N LEU A 64 -6.29 6.07 11.30
CA LEU A 64 -6.91 6.51 10.05
C LEU A 64 -7.51 5.35 9.25
N ASN A 65 -7.36 4.10 9.68
CA ASN A 65 -7.67 2.91 8.89
C ASN A 65 -7.02 2.97 7.49
N VAL A 66 -5.75 3.37 7.43
CA VAL A 66 -4.99 3.52 6.18
C VAL A 66 -3.71 2.70 6.20
N ILE A 67 -3.48 1.94 5.13
CA ILE A 67 -2.17 1.33 4.84
C ILE A 67 -1.49 2.17 3.77
N LYS A 68 -0.32 2.72 4.09
CA LYS A 68 0.50 3.51 3.18
C LYS A 68 1.70 2.69 2.73
N ILE A 69 1.94 2.67 1.43
CA ILE A 69 3.04 1.95 0.80
C ILE A 69 3.78 2.93 -0.10
N SER A 70 5.06 3.16 0.16
CA SER A 70 5.93 3.96 -0.71
C SER A 70 7.02 3.09 -1.30
N LEU A 71 7.31 3.30 -2.59
CA LEU A 71 8.32 2.58 -3.35
C LEU A 71 9.06 3.52 -4.30
N PRO A 72 10.32 3.20 -4.70
CA PRO A 72 11.02 3.95 -5.72
C PRO A 72 10.25 3.93 -7.03
N ARG A 73 10.31 5.04 -7.76
CA ARG A 73 9.75 5.10 -9.10
C ARG A 73 10.59 4.27 -10.08
N PRO A 74 9.98 3.50 -10.97
CA PRO A 74 10.71 2.79 -12.02
C PRO A 74 11.30 3.73 -13.07
N VAL A 75 10.72 4.93 -13.24
CA VAL A 75 11.18 5.97 -14.18
C VAL A 75 11.20 7.32 -13.47
N VAL A 76 12.34 8.01 -13.51
CA VAL A 76 12.50 9.39 -13.04
C VAL A 76 11.85 10.33 -14.07
N GLN A 77 11.00 11.26 -13.62
CA GLN A 77 10.32 12.25 -14.46
C GLN A 77 10.94 13.64 -14.29
#